data_AF-C6LPY0-F1
#
_entry.id   AF-C6LPY0-F1
#
_cell.length_a   1.000
_cell.length_b   1.000
_cell.length_c   1.000
_cell.angle_alpha   90.00
_cell.angle_beta   90.00
_cell.angle_gamma   90.00
#
_symmetry.space_group_name_H-M   'P 1'
#
loop_
_entity.id
_entity.type
_entity.pdbx_description
1 polymer ?
#
loop_
_entity_poly.entity_id
_entity_poly.type
_entity_poly.pdbx_seq_one_letter_code
_entity_poly.pdbx_strand_id
1 'polypeptide(L)'
;MPAKRREPRHERFGNNDGATIAIAKLFRLRDPSQGFLEENRIYLRDVPILVVLNAEKEAYEDSLSTVEPMLPYDLYSPSKSYAEMRIELRETRHHFFDQLQNFLPFMAYDLFDMMPEKTLSYFERAEKIRSVTPCSEVSLIEIAGLSDEYNAKYSVTRDYGYENRCCGSVLAAREREHPFIYGQYRLETAPGCQHYWRACSSICPTCESVGAEKFAFDCHFCHDNEVDHTLPPKDVKEVICWTCQQRGPIGEACTNCGTALTTRYCITCKIMSLMPLDYEIFVHCERCDRCISVHEQEKHYCARSGEAEDCPICLLPLNTDLSTIKLSCSAGHFIHVSCYDRVNEEVENGEKCPLDGMIVGERDSYYYITAYAHAYFRDHIPEWTAYKTIIIVSCVDCGKLAFNLYLGDDSTHFSHCCFGCNVVELKRINMSPDLVDTLIVSIPRWLSQSSSAAASVPSFSLCTRANYPSYSEDMLVAQFLAETEWLVRTHPILFASVSQIDPSTDA
;
A
#
# COMPACT_ATOMS: atom_id res chain seq x y z
N MET A 1 -47.01 -39.42 -37.31
CA MET A 1 -46.95 -38.70 -36.01
C MET A 1 -46.47 -37.29 -36.29
N PRO A 2 -47.14 -36.22 -35.81
CA PRO A 2 -46.72 -34.87 -36.12
C PRO A 2 -45.44 -34.53 -35.36
N ALA A 3 -44.52 -33.86 -36.04
CA ALA A 3 -43.30 -33.32 -35.45
C ALA A 3 -43.65 -32.34 -34.33
N LYS A 4 -43.21 -32.64 -33.10
CA LYS A 4 -43.27 -31.70 -31.98
C LYS A 4 -42.44 -30.48 -32.34
N ARG A 5 -43.08 -29.31 -32.52
CA ARG A 5 -42.41 -28.01 -32.46
C ARG A 5 -41.65 -27.95 -31.14
N ARG A 6 -40.32 -27.83 -31.20
CA ARG A 6 -39.52 -27.44 -30.03
C ARG A 6 -39.94 -26.02 -29.68
N GLU A 7 -40.52 -25.83 -28.50
CA GLU A 7 -40.67 -24.50 -27.91
C GLU A 7 -39.27 -23.89 -27.73
N PRO A 8 -39.07 -22.59 -28.01
CA PRO A 8 -37.80 -21.94 -27.74
C PRO A 8 -37.56 -22.00 -26.23
N ARG A 9 -36.42 -22.59 -25.82
CA ARG A 9 -35.94 -22.44 -24.45
C ARG A 9 -35.66 -20.95 -24.27
N HIS A 10 -36.50 -20.24 -23.53
CA HIS A 10 -36.12 -18.95 -22.98
C HIS A 10 -34.94 -19.20 -22.05
N GLU A 11 -33.73 -18.95 -22.53
CA GLU A 11 -32.57 -18.81 -21.66
C GLU A 11 -32.89 -17.73 -20.64
N ARG A 12 -32.76 -18.06 -19.35
CA ARG A 12 -32.90 -17.06 -18.31
C ARG A 12 -31.77 -16.06 -18.47
N PHE A 13 -32.09 -14.76 -18.44
CA PHE A 13 -31.09 -13.72 -18.41
C PHE A 13 -30.57 -13.60 -16.97
N GLY A 14 -29.27 -13.79 -16.80
CA GLY A 14 -28.54 -13.68 -15.53
C GLY A 14 -27.52 -14.80 -15.35
N ASN A 15 -26.35 -14.47 -14.82
CA ASN A 15 -25.35 -15.46 -14.43
C ASN A 15 -25.80 -16.24 -13.18
N ASN A 16 -25.79 -17.57 -13.26
CA ASN A 16 -26.14 -18.43 -12.11
C ASN A 16 -25.01 -18.51 -11.06
N ASP A 17 -23.80 -18.06 -11.41
CA ASP A 17 -22.61 -18.27 -10.58
C ASP A 17 -22.34 -17.12 -9.60
N GLY A 18 -22.99 -15.96 -9.78
CA GLY A 18 -22.84 -14.77 -8.93
C GLY A 18 -21.40 -14.26 -8.81
N ALA A 19 -21.18 -13.28 -7.94
CA ALA A 19 -19.84 -12.87 -7.52
C ALA A 19 -19.49 -13.55 -6.19
N THR A 20 -18.25 -14.04 -6.04
CA THR A 20 -17.75 -14.48 -4.73
C THR A 20 -17.25 -13.26 -3.97
N ILE A 21 -17.71 -13.10 -2.73
CA ILE A 21 -17.43 -11.91 -1.92
C ILE A 21 -16.87 -12.34 -0.56
N ALA A 22 -15.88 -11.62 -0.07
CA ALA A 22 -15.37 -11.79 1.29
C ALA A 22 -16.12 -10.83 2.22
N ILE A 23 -16.76 -11.39 3.25
CA ILE A 23 -17.42 -10.63 4.32
C ILE A 23 -16.62 -10.84 5.59
N ALA A 24 -16.18 -9.76 6.21
CA ALA A 24 -15.64 -9.81 7.56
C ALA A 24 -16.76 -9.68 8.59
N LYS A 25 -16.89 -10.69 9.44
CA LYS A 25 -17.72 -10.65 10.64
C LYS A 25 -16.94 -9.90 11.71
N LEU A 26 -17.29 -8.63 11.96
CA LEU A 26 -16.62 -7.81 12.95
C LEU A 26 -17.09 -8.15 14.36
N PHE A 27 -16.15 -8.25 15.29
CA PHE A 27 -16.42 -8.50 16.70
C PHE A 27 -15.37 -7.87 17.60
N ARG A 28 -15.71 -7.73 18.89
CA ARG A 28 -14.76 -7.45 19.97
C ARG A 28 -14.78 -8.58 21.00
N LEU A 29 -13.78 -8.65 21.87
CA LEU A 29 -13.74 -9.66 22.92
C LEU A 29 -14.53 -9.22 24.16
N ARG A 30 -15.17 -10.18 24.84
CA ARG A 30 -15.80 -9.97 26.16
C ARG A 30 -14.72 -9.89 27.23
N ASP A 31 -13.85 -10.89 27.25
CA ASP A 31 -12.69 -10.99 28.12
C ASP A 31 -11.47 -11.38 27.27
N PRO A 32 -10.58 -10.42 26.97
CA PRO A 32 -9.35 -10.68 26.22
C PRO A 32 -8.49 -11.84 26.76
N SER A 33 -8.60 -12.19 28.04
CA SER A 33 -7.83 -13.30 28.63
C SER A 33 -8.30 -14.68 28.17
N GLN A 34 -9.50 -14.77 27.59
CA GLN A 34 -10.06 -16.00 27.04
C GLN A 34 -9.76 -16.18 25.54
N GLY A 35 -8.96 -15.30 24.94
CA GLY A 35 -8.57 -15.42 23.53
C GLY A 35 -9.73 -15.20 22.56
N PHE A 36 -9.62 -15.77 21.37
CA PHE A 36 -10.58 -15.60 20.27
C PHE A 36 -11.66 -16.69 20.21
N LEU A 37 -11.96 -17.38 21.31
CA LEU A 37 -13.05 -18.37 21.37
C LEU A 37 -14.38 -17.73 20.91
N GLU A 38 -15.20 -18.45 20.14
CA GLU A 38 -16.41 -17.88 19.54
C GLU A 38 -17.41 -17.36 20.60
N GLU A 39 -17.55 -18.08 21.71
CA GLU A 39 -18.35 -17.71 22.88
C GLU A 39 -17.84 -16.43 23.59
N ASN A 40 -16.54 -16.12 23.45
CA ASN A 40 -15.93 -14.92 24.00
C ASN A 40 -16.10 -13.70 23.09
N ARG A 41 -16.71 -13.84 21.91
CA ARG A 41 -16.89 -12.75 20.96
C ARG A 41 -18.20 -12.00 21.23
N ILE A 42 -18.15 -10.69 21.06
CA ILE A 42 -19.31 -9.81 20.94
C ILE A 42 -19.38 -9.37 19.49
N TYR A 43 -20.35 -9.91 18.78
CA TYR A 43 -20.65 -9.51 17.41
C TYR A 43 -20.96 -8.02 17.33
N LEU A 44 -20.46 -7.38 16.28
CA LEU A 44 -20.71 -5.98 15.99
C LEU A 44 -21.53 -5.82 14.71
N ARG A 45 -20.96 -6.19 13.56
CA ARG A 45 -21.65 -6.20 12.25
C ARG A 45 -20.87 -7.00 11.22
N ASP A 46 -21.53 -7.37 10.14
CA ASP A 46 -20.89 -7.89 8.93
C ASP A 46 -20.51 -6.72 8.03
N VAL A 47 -19.28 -6.72 7.53
CA VAL A 47 -18.82 -5.74 6.53
C VAL A 47 -18.30 -6.49 5.31
N PRO A 48 -18.79 -6.21 4.10
CA PRO A 48 -18.18 -6.74 2.89
C PRO A 48 -16.86 -6.03 2.65
N ILE A 49 -15.81 -6.79 2.35
CA ILE A 49 -14.43 -6.29 2.29
C ILE A 49 -13.95 -6.19 0.85
N LEU A 50 -14.12 -7.25 0.05
CA LEU A 50 -13.69 -7.29 -1.35
C LEU A 50 -14.46 -8.34 -2.16
N VAL A 51 -14.46 -8.15 -3.47
CA VAL A 51 -14.83 -9.19 -4.43
C VAL A 51 -13.62 -10.08 -4.65
N VAL A 52 -13.79 -11.38 -4.46
CA VAL A 52 -12.71 -12.36 -4.61
C VAL A 52 -12.67 -12.82 -6.05
N LEU A 53 -11.56 -12.57 -6.75
CA LEU A 53 -11.36 -13.09 -8.09
C LEU A 53 -11.21 -14.60 -8.04
N ASN A 54 -11.64 -15.29 -9.11
CA ASN A 54 -11.57 -16.75 -9.15
C ASN A 54 -10.14 -17.30 -8.96
N ALA A 55 -9.13 -16.54 -9.42
CA ALA A 55 -7.72 -16.92 -9.28
C ALA A 55 -7.19 -16.79 -7.84
N GLU A 56 -7.84 -16.00 -6.99
CA GLU A 56 -7.41 -15.71 -5.61
C GLU A 56 -8.22 -16.51 -4.58
N LYS A 57 -9.24 -17.23 -5.03
CA LYS A 57 -10.22 -17.88 -4.15
C LYS A 57 -9.59 -18.89 -3.19
N GLU A 58 -8.64 -19.69 -3.66
CA GLU A 58 -7.94 -20.69 -2.83
C GLU A 58 -7.15 -20.03 -1.68
N ALA A 59 -6.44 -18.93 -1.96
CA ALA A 59 -5.71 -18.18 -0.95
C ALA A 59 -6.64 -17.56 0.12
N TYR A 60 -7.83 -17.11 -0.29
CA TYR A 60 -8.84 -16.63 0.65
C TYR A 60 -9.48 -17.75 1.47
N GLU A 61 -9.69 -18.93 0.88
CA GLU A 61 -10.23 -20.11 1.58
C GLU A 61 -9.32 -20.55 2.73
N ASP A 62 -7.99 -20.51 2.53
CA ASP A 62 -7.00 -20.78 3.57
C ASP A 62 -7.07 -19.76 4.73
N SER A 63 -7.50 -18.54 4.43
CA SER A 63 -7.58 -17.44 5.39
C SER A 63 -8.91 -17.38 6.17
N LEU A 64 -9.94 -18.18 5.84
CA LEU A 64 -11.26 -18.07 6.51
C LEU A 64 -11.26 -18.45 7.99
N SER A 65 -10.29 -19.27 8.40
CA SER A 65 -10.09 -19.62 9.81
C SER A 65 -9.37 -18.52 10.59
N THR A 66 -8.72 -17.56 9.92
CA THR A 66 -7.94 -16.52 10.57
C THR A 66 -8.86 -15.53 11.29
N VAL A 67 -8.39 -15.05 12.44
CA VAL A 67 -8.95 -13.87 13.08
C VAL A 67 -7.92 -12.78 12.92
N GLU A 68 -8.33 -11.70 12.29
CA GLU A 68 -7.47 -10.56 12.04
C GLU A 68 -7.95 -9.35 12.82
N PRO A 69 -7.06 -8.60 13.45
CA PRO A 69 -7.36 -7.25 13.87
C PRO A 69 -7.65 -6.35 12.66
N MET A 70 -8.78 -5.62 12.71
CA MET A 70 -9.33 -4.87 11.58
C MET A 70 -9.23 -3.36 11.77
N LEU A 71 -9.55 -2.88 12.97
CA LEU A 71 -9.42 -1.47 13.32
C LEU A 71 -9.27 -1.26 14.84
N PRO A 72 -8.59 -0.19 15.27
CA PRO A 72 -8.67 0.28 16.65
C PRO A 72 -10.12 0.52 17.09
N TYR A 73 -10.46 0.17 18.34
CA TYR A 73 -11.83 0.26 18.85
C TYR A 73 -12.34 1.70 18.95
N ASP A 74 -11.48 2.66 19.21
CA ASP A 74 -11.80 4.09 19.30
C ASP A 74 -12.22 4.69 17.94
N LEU A 75 -11.75 4.11 16.83
CA LEU A 75 -12.20 4.46 15.48
C LEU A 75 -13.49 3.75 15.06
N TYR A 76 -13.94 2.74 15.82
CA TYR A 76 -15.16 2.02 15.49
C TYR A 76 -16.41 2.86 15.72
N SER A 77 -17.22 3.02 14.67
CA SER A 77 -18.54 3.61 14.75
C SER A 77 -19.57 2.78 13.98
N PRO A 78 -20.70 2.40 14.61
CA PRO A 78 -21.78 1.70 13.90
C PRO A 78 -22.51 2.59 12.88
N SER A 79 -22.32 3.92 12.93
CA SER A 79 -22.94 4.86 11.99
C SER A 79 -22.09 5.17 10.76
N LYS A 80 -20.79 4.81 10.78
CA LYS A 80 -19.85 5.03 9.67
C LYS A 80 -19.74 3.77 8.82
N SER A 81 -19.46 3.92 7.55
CA SER A 81 -19.07 2.80 6.68
C SER A 81 -17.71 2.23 7.13
N TYR A 82 -17.42 0.98 6.77
CA TYR A 82 -16.08 0.43 7.00
C TYR A 82 -14.99 1.20 6.24
N ALA A 83 -15.29 1.65 5.02
CA ALA A 83 -14.40 2.51 4.25
C ALA A 83 -14.09 3.86 4.94
N GLU A 84 -15.09 4.52 5.52
CA GLU A 84 -14.89 5.76 6.30
C GLU A 84 -13.92 5.54 7.47
N MET A 85 -14.13 4.46 8.24
CA MET A 85 -13.24 4.14 9.38
C MET A 85 -11.82 3.80 8.92
N ARG A 86 -11.65 3.11 7.79
CA ARG A 86 -10.33 2.79 7.21
C ARG A 86 -9.57 4.04 6.76
N ILE A 87 -10.25 5.06 6.28
CA ILE A 87 -9.62 6.33 5.90
C ILE A 87 -9.17 7.11 7.13
N GLU A 88 -10.00 7.20 8.16
CA GLU A 88 -9.62 7.82 9.43
C GLU A 88 -8.42 7.11 10.06
N LEU A 89 -8.40 5.78 9.99
CA LEU A 89 -7.25 4.98 10.41
C LEU A 89 -6.00 5.35 9.60
N ARG A 90 -6.06 5.48 8.28
CA ARG A 90 -4.92 5.89 7.44
C ARG A 90 -4.35 7.25 7.88
N GLU A 91 -5.21 8.23 8.20
CA GLU A 91 -4.78 9.56 8.63
C GLU A 91 -4.15 9.55 10.04
N THR A 92 -4.70 8.72 10.93
CA THR A 92 -4.30 8.66 12.34
C THR A 92 -3.33 7.53 12.67
N ARG A 93 -2.93 6.72 11.68
CA ARG A 93 -2.12 5.49 11.87
C ARG A 93 -0.86 5.71 12.68
N HIS A 94 -0.23 6.88 12.52
CA HIS A 94 0.99 7.26 13.22
C HIS A 94 0.82 7.40 14.74
N HIS A 95 -0.41 7.60 15.23
CA HIS A 95 -0.73 7.60 16.66
C HIS A 95 -0.73 6.20 17.28
N PHE A 96 -0.84 5.15 16.46
CA PHE A 96 -0.81 3.74 16.90
C PHE A 96 0.61 3.16 16.87
N PHE A 97 1.63 4.02 16.86
CA PHE A 97 3.01 3.64 17.11
C PHE A 97 3.34 3.91 18.57
N ASP A 98 4.04 2.98 19.22
CA ASP A 98 4.52 3.19 20.59
C ASP A 98 5.62 4.28 20.65
N GLN A 99 6.07 4.63 21.86
CA GLN A 99 7.17 5.59 22.05
C GLN A 99 8.49 5.15 21.39
N LEU A 100 8.62 3.85 21.09
CA LEU A 100 9.76 3.25 20.39
C LEU A 100 9.51 3.14 18.87
N GLN A 101 8.42 3.73 18.37
CA GLN A 101 8.00 3.74 16.97
C GLN A 101 7.79 2.34 16.37
N ASN A 102 7.39 1.37 17.20
CA ASN A 102 6.85 0.11 16.70
C ASN A 102 5.37 0.31 16.40
N PHE A 103 4.92 -0.10 15.21
CA PHE A 103 3.50 -0.22 14.97
C PHE A 103 2.94 -1.22 15.98
N LEU A 104 1.85 -0.87 16.67
CA LEU A 104 1.17 -1.85 17.51
C LEU A 104 0.84 -3.05 16.60
N PRO A 105 1.37 -4.25 16.86
CA PRO A 105 1.40 -5.42 15.97
C PRO A 105 0.03 -6.10 15.88
N PHE A 106 -0.98 -5.30 15.62
CA PHE A 106 -2.35 -5.67 15.36
C PHE A 106 -2.69 -5.33 13.91
N MET A 107 -1.75 -5.13 12.99
CA MET A 107 -2.05 -5.15 11.56
C MET A 107 -0.92 -5.88 10.87
N ALA A 108 -1.26 -6.96 10.14
CA ALA A 108 -0.31 -7.89 9.54
C ALA A 108 0.57 -7.24 8.44
N TYR A 109 0.20 -6.05 7.97
CA TYR A 109 0.76 -5.44 6.76
C TYR A 109 1.76 -4.29 7.00
N ASP A 110 1.97 -3.82 8.24
CA ASP A 110 2.62 -2.52 8.44
C ASP A 110 4.13 -2.56 8.79
N LEU A 111 4.80 -3.72 8.66
CA LEU A 111 6.28 -3.75 8.61
C LEU A 111 6.79 -3.02 7.36
N PHE A 112 5.95 -2.94 6.34
CA PHE A 112 6.29 -2.42 5.03
C PHE A 112 6.06 -0.91 4.91
N ASP A 113 5.41 -0.25 5.88
CA ASP A 113 5.10 1.19 5.84
C ASP A 113 6.06 2.05 6.71
N MET A 114 7.23 1.49 7.08
CA MET A 114 8.27 2.20 7.81
C MET A 114 9.06 3.17 6.90
N MET A 115 8.80 4.47 7.09
CA MET A 115 9.60 5.56 6.51
C MET A 115 11.11 5.24 6.61
N PRO A 116 11.93 5.51 5.57
CA PRO A 116 13.34 5.11 5.54
C PRO A 116 14.16 5.52 6.76
N GLU A 117 13.86 6.68 7.34
CA GLU A 117 14.53 7.19 8.54
C GLU A 117 14.23 6.32 9.78
N LYS A 118 13.04 5.71 9.84
CA LYS A 118 12.63 4.80 10.93
C LYS A 118 13.33 3.46 10.87
N THR A 119 13.78 3.04 9.68
CA THR A 119 14.51 1.79 9.47
C THR A 119 15.83 1.75 10.25
N LEU A 120 16.51 2.90 10.42
CA LEU A 120 17.73 2.97 11.22
C LEU A 120 17.47 2.73 12.70
N SER A 121 16.42 3.33 13.26
CA SER A 121 15.99 3.09 14.63
C SER A 121 15.62 1.62 14.87
N TYR A 122 15.07 0.95 13.85
CA TYR A 122 14.83 -0.49 13.91
C TYR A 122 16.14 -1.29 14.03
N PHE A 123 17.18 -0.96 13.26
CA PHE A 123 18.49 -1.62 13.37
C PHE A 123 19.16 -1.40 14.73
N GLU A 124 19.12 -0.18 15.27
CA GLU A 124 19.64 0.12 16.61
C GLU A 124 18.98 -0.75 17.68
N ARG A 125 17.65 -0.93 17.58
CA ARG A 125 16.93 -1.84 18.46
C ARG A 125 17.37 -3.28 18.25
N ALA A 126 17.50 -3.73 17.00
CA ALA A 126 17.95 -5.09 16.68
C ALA A 126 19.36 -5.40 17.24
N GLU A 127 20.29 -4.45 17.20
CA GLU A 127 21.60 -4.60 17.83
C GLU A 127 21.54 -4.66 19.35
N LYS A 128 20.74 -3.78 19.96
CA LYS A 128 20.49 -3.83 21.40
C LYS A 128 19.94 -5.19 21.81
N ILE A 129 19.04 -5.80 21.02
CA ILE A 129 18.52 -7.16 21.22
C ILE A 129 19.66 -8.18 21.12
N ARG A 130 20.42 -8.17 20.02
CA ARG A 130 21.53 -9.12 19.81
C ARG A 130 22.58 -9.06 20.93
N SER A 131 22.81 -7.89 21.52
CA SER A 131 23.78 -7.71 22.60
C SER A 131 23.37 -8.36 23.93
N VAL A 132 22.07 -8.61 24.14
CA VAL A 132 21.53 -9.18 25.39
C VAL A 132 21.03 -10.62 25.24
N THR A 133 20.92 -11.14 24.01
CA THR A 133 20.41 -12.49 23.72
C THR A 133 21.54 -13.43 23.25
N PRO A 134 21.85 -14.52 23.99
CA PRO A 134 22.92 -15.45 23.62
C PRO A 134 22.49 -16.40 22.49
N CYS A 135 22.96 -16.13 21.27
CA CYS A 135 23.09 -16.97 20.06
C CYS A 135 22.37 -18.36 19.97
N SER A 136 21.59 -18.57 18.89
CA SER A 136 21.80 -19.58 17.82
C SER A 136 20.55 -20.15 17.12
N GLU A 137 19.41 -19.46 17.12
CA GLU A 137 18.22 -19.81 16.28
C GLU A 137 17.52 -18.57 15.71
N VAL A 138 18.26 -17.65 15.09
CA VAL A 138 17.66 -16.44 14.51
C VAL A 138 17.43 -16.66 13.01
N SER A 139 16.31 -17.32 12.69
CA SER A 139 15.63 -17.11 11.40
C SER A 139 15.20 -15.64 11.33
N LEU A 140 15.08 -15.07 10.13
CA LEU A 140 14.79 -13.65 9.82
C LEU A 140 13.42 -13.11 10.32
N ILE A 141 12.87 -13.65 11.40
CA ILE A 141 11.49 -13.47 11.85
C ILE A 141 11.52 -13.18 13.36
N GLU A 142 10.70 -12.22 13.80
CA GLU A 142 10.56 -11.70 15.17
C GLU A 142 11.49 -10.54 15.56
N ILE A 143 11.25 -9.36 14.97
CA ILE A 143 11.63 -8.12 15.66
C ILE A 143 10.35 -7.42 16.11
N ALA A 144 9.92 -7.82 17.31
CA ALA A 144 9.12 -7.06 18.24
C ALA A 144 10.00 -6.91 19.51
N GLY A 145 10.44 -5.69 19.84
CA GLY A 145 11.58 -5.40 20.72
C GLY A 145 11.62 -5.90 22.17
N LEU A 146 12.69 -6.65 22.50
CA LEU A 146 13.56 -6.44 23.68
C LEU A 146 13.21 -7.05 25.06
N SER A 147 12.11 -7.76 25.27
CA SER A 147 11.92 -8.55 26.52
C SER A 147 10.90 -9.67 26.35
N ASP A 148 10.97 -10.72 27.17
CA ASP A 148 9.89 -11.71 27.24
C ASP A 148 8.54 -11.03 27.46
N GLU A 149 8.50 -9.92 28.22
CA GLU A 149 7.31 -9.07 28.39
C GLU A 149 6.84 -8.39 27.10
N TYR A 150 7.74 -7.91 26.24
CA TYR A 150 7.39 -7.26 24.98
C TYR A 150 7.04 -8.28 23.90
N ASN A 151 7.78 -9.39 23.77
CA ASN A 151 7.45 -10.48 22.84
C ASN A 151 6.14 -11.15 23.21
N ALA A 152 5.93 -11.39 24.52
CA ALA A 152 4.62 -11.69 25.05
C ALA A 152 3.65 -10.60 24.59
N LYS A 153 3.89 -9.30 24.85
CA LYS A 153 3.00 -8.20 24.45
C LYS A 153 2.88 -7.91 22.94
N TYR A 154 3.67 -8.48 22.02
CA TYR A 154 3.67 -8.03 20.61
C TYR A 154 3.90 -9.09 19.50
N SER A 155 4.36 -10.33 19.75
CA SER A 155 4.77 -11.33 18.72
C SER A 155 3.67 -12.16 18.04
N VAL A 156 2.57 -11.58 17.56
CA VAL A 156 1.54 -12.34 16.82
C VAL A 156 1.09 -11.53 15.63
N THR A 157 1.71 -11.74 14.46
CA THR A 157 1.18 -11.10 13.24
C THR A 157 1.63 -11.66 11.90
N ARG A 158 2.62 -12.55 11.78
CA ARG A 158 3.10 -12.94 10.44
C ARG A 158 2.88 -14.38 9.99
N ASP A 159 2.47 -15.27 10.88
CA ASP A 159 1.92 -16.58 10.50
C ASP A 159 0.81 -16.96 11.51
N TYR A 160 -0.16 -17.77 11.07
CA TYR A 160 -1.12 -18.56 11.86
C TYR A 160 -2.46 -17.92 12.24
N GLY A 161 -3.44 -18.10 11.35
CA GLY A 161 -4.78 -18.51 11.79
C GLY A 161 -4.71 -19.74 12.70
N TYR A 162 -5.57 -19.74 13.72
CA TYR A 162 -5.92 -20.86 14.61
C TYR A 162 -4.84 -21.58 15.45
N GLU A 163 -3.57 -21.65 15.06
CA GLU A 163 -2.59 -22.52 15.73
C GLU A 163 -1.67 -21.83 16.75
N ASN A 164 -1.67 -20.49 16.82
CA ASN A 164 -0.83 -19.78 17.78
C ASN A 164 -1.50 -19.67 19.15
N ARG A 165 -1.00 -20.51 20.07
CA ARG A 165 -1.27 -20.55 21.51
C ARG A 165 -0.83 -19.25 22.20
N CYS A 166 -1.45 -18.12 21.85
CA CYS A 166 -1.28 -16.85 22.52
C CYS A 166 -1.64 -17.03 23.99
N CYS A 167 -0.76 -16.59 24.90
CA CYS A 167 -1.11 -16.57 26.31
C CYS A 167 -2.24 -15.55 26.52
N GLY A 168 -3.39 -15.95 27.05
CA GLY A 168 -4.51 -15.01 27.27
C GLY A 168 -4.13 -13.74 28.06
N SER A 169 -3.17 -13.85 28.99
CA SER A 169 -2.68 -12.70 29.77
C SER A 169 -2.03 -11.62 28.91
N VAL A 170 -1.36 -12.01 27.83
CA VAL A 170 -0.77 -11.12 26.84
C VAL A 170 -1.85 -10.35 26.11
N LEU A 171 -2.81 -11.08 25.53
CA LEU A 171 -3.86 -10.47 24.74
C LEU A 171 -4.64 -9.47 25.60
N ALA A 172 -4.89 -9.84 26.87
CA ALA A 172 -5.50 -8.97 27.86
C ALA A 172 -4.67 -7.76 28.30
N ALA A 173 -3.35 -7.86 28.32
CA ALA A 173 -2.51 -6.68 28.54
C ALA A 173 -2.64 -5.70 27.37
N ARG A 174 -2.62 -6.20 26.13
CA ARG A 174 -2.68 -5.35 24.94
C ARG A 174 -4.05 -4.71 24.76
N GLU A 175 -5.13 -5.49 24.83
CA GLU A 175 -6.52 -5.00 24.72
C GLU A 175 -6.86 -3.94 25.78
N ARG A 176 -6.17 -3.94 26.93
CA ARG A 176 -6.33 -2.90 27.95
C ARG A 176 -5.70 -1.57 27.56
N GLU A 177 -4.58 -1.58 26.86
CA GLU A 177 -3.90 -0.37 26.40
C GLU A 177 -4.48 0.13 25.08
N HIS A 178 -4.73 -0.80 24.17
CA HIS A 178 -5.18 -0.55 22.80
C HIS A 178 -6.24 -1.60 22.44
N PRO A 179 -7.53 -1.35 22.72
CA PRO A 179 -8.60 -2.25 22.33
C PRO A 179 -8.81 -2.24 20.81
N PHE A 180 -9.06 -3.40 20.22
CA PHE A 180 -9.28 -3.57 18.78
C PHE A 180 -10.63 -4.21 18.45
N ILE A 181 -11.05 -3.95 17.22
CA ILE A 181 -12.04 -4.74 16.52
C ILE A 181 -11.33 -5.78 15.69
N TYR A 182 -11.83 -7.00 15.78
CA TYR A 182 -11.36 -8.15 15.03
C TYR A 182 -12.38 -8.53 13.96
N GLY A 183 -11.90 -9.17 12.91
CA GLY A 183 -12.66 -9.69 11.79
C GLY A 183 -12.33 -11.15 11.58
N GLN A 184 -13.36 -11.94 11.30
CA GLN A 184 -13.19 -13.26 10.71
C GLN A 184 -13.92 -13.27 9.37
N TYR A 185 -13.22 -13.71 8.32
CA TYR A 185 -13.79 -13.74 6.99
C TYR A 185 -14.68 -14.95 6.77
N ARG A 186 -15.62 -14.78 5.85
CA ARG A 186 -16.42 -15.83 5.25
C ARG A 186 -16.68 -15.46 3.80
N LEU A 187 -16.75 -16.47 2.94
CA LEU A 187 -17.12 -16.27 1.54
C LEU A 187 -18.62 -16.43 1.38
N GLU A 188 -19.21 -15.54 0.59
CA GLU A 188 -20.60 -15.61 0.16
C GLU A 188 -20.71 -15.42 -1.35
N THR A 189 -21.79 -15.96 -1.92
CA THR A 189 -22.18 -15.67 -3.30
C THR A 189 -23.16 -14.50 -3.29
N ALA A 190 -22.79 -13.40 -3.93
CA ALA A 190 -23.65 -12.23 -4.14
C ALA A 190 -24.24 -12.22 -5.56
N PRO A 191 -25.46 -11.70 -5.74
CA PRO A 191 -26.01 -11.50 -7.08
C PRO A 191 -25.20 -10.41 -7.82
N GLY A 192 -24.76 -10.73 -9.02
CA GLY A 192 -24.04 -9.79 -9.86
C GLY A 192 -22.99 -10.49 -10.70
N CYS A 193 -22.01 -9.71 -11.12
CA CYS A 193 -20.74 -10.18 -11.65
C CYS A 193 -19.59 -9.65 -10.79
N GLN A 194 -18.36 -10.06 -11.11
CA GLN A 194 -17.15 -9.59 -10.42
C GLN A 194 -16.96 -8.07 -10.51
N HIS A 195 -17.58 -7.39 -11.48
CA HIS A 195 -17.49 -5.94 -11.64
C HIS A 195 -18.51 -5.17 -10.80
N TYR A 196 -19.77 -5.64 -10.74
CA TYR A 196 -20.86 -4.95 -10.04
C TYR A 196 -21.87 -5.94 -9.47
N TRP A 197 -22.26 -5.70 -8.22
CA TRP A 197 -23.37 -6.42 -7.60
C TRP A 197 -24.67 -5.79 -8.06
N ARG A 198 -25.59 -6.59 -8.60
CA ARG A 198 -26.93 -6.16 -9.01
C ARG A 198 -27.84 -7.36 -9.20
N ALA A 199 -29.14 -7.12 -9.28
CA ALA A 199 -30.14 -8.18 -9.48
C ALA A 199 -30.86 -8.07 -10.85
N CYS A 200 -30.19 -7.51 -11.86
CA CYS A 200 -30.72 -7.36 -13.21
C CYS A 200 -29.61 -7.32 -14.27
N SER A 201 -29.97 -7.63 -15.52
CA SER A 201 -29.10 -7.43 -16.68
C SER A 201 -29.47 -6.12 -17.39
N SER A 202 -28.47 -5.34 -17.79
CA SER A 202 -28.63 -4.14 -18.61
C SER A 202 -28.85 -4.49 -20.07
N ILE A 203 -29.86 -3.89 -20.70
CA ILE A 203 -30.09 -4.04 -22.15
C ILE A 203 -29.14 -3.10 -22.91
N CYS A 204 -28.35 -3.66 -23.80
CA CYS A 204 -27.54 -2.91 -24.76
C CYS A 204 -28.42 -2.52 -25.97
N PRO A 205 -28.67 -1.22 -26.21
CA PRO A 205 -29.53 -0.78 -27.31
C PRO A 205 -28.93 -1.12 -28.68
N THR A 206 -27.60 -1.11 -28.81
CA THR A 206 -26.90 -1.45 -30.06
C THR A 206 -27.09 -2.93 -30.39
N CYS A 207 -26.76 -3.84 -29.46
CA CYS A 207 -26.97 -5.27 -29.62
C CYS A 207 -28.44 -5.62 -29.93
N GLU A 208 -29.39 -4.96 -29.25
CA GLU A 208 -30.81 -5.15 -29.52
C GLU A 208 -31.19 -4.69 -30.93
N SER A 209 -30.68 -3.52 -31.36
CA SER A 209 -31.01 -2.94 -32.68
C SER A 209 -30.49 -3.77 -33.85
N VAL A 210 -29.33 -4.44 -33.69
CA VAL A 210 -28.75 -5.31 -34.73
C VAL A 210 -29.29 -6.74 -34.68
N GLY A 211 -30.21 -7.03 -33.76
CA GLY A 211 -30.80 -8.36 -33.60
C GLY A 211 -29.81 -9.41 -33.09
N ALA A 212 -28.84 -9.02 -32.25
CA ALA A 212 -27.90 -9.95 -31.64
C ALA A 212 -28.63 -10.98 -30.76
N GLU A 213 -28.12 -12.21 -30.73
CA GLU A 213 -28.69 -13.29 -29.92
C GLU A 213 -28.69 -12.96 -28.42
N LYS A 214 -27.61 -12.33 -27.94
CA LYS A 214 -27.49 -11.77 -26.59
C LYS A 214 -27.45 -10.25 -26.66
N PHE A 215 -28.43 -9.61 -26.04
CA PHE A 215 -28.53 -8.14 -25.98
C PHE A 215 -28.63 -7.62 -24.54
N ALA A 216 -28.70 -8.50 -23.55
CA ALA A 216 -28.75 -8.16 -22.13
C ALA A 216 -27.54 -8.77 -21.40
N PHE A 217 -26.87 -7.94 -20.61
CA PHE A 217 -25.59 -8.27 -20.00
C PHE A 217 -25.56 -7.89 -18.52
N ASP A 218 -24.75 -8.61 -17.75
CA ASP A 218 -24.64 -8.43 -16.30
C ASP A 218 -23.91 -7.17 -15.89
N CYS A 219 -23.19 -6.49 -16.79
CA CYS A 219 -22.71 -5.11 -16.68
C CYS A 219 -22.16 -4.61 -18.02
N HIS A 220 -21.74 -3.35 -18.09
CA HIS A 220 -21.07 -2.82 -19.28
C HIS A 220 -19.70 -3.48 -19.49
N PHE A 221 -18.90 -3.71 -18.45
CA PHE A 221 -17.64 -4.46 -18.60
C PHE A 221 -17.85 -5.90 -19.08
N CYS A 222 -18.88 -6.61 -18.59
CA CYS A 222 -19.24 -7.94 -19.07
C CYS A 222 -19.69 -7.90 -20.54
N HIS A 223 -20.35 -6.83 -20.97
CA HIS A 223 -20.67 -6.62 -22.38
C HIS A 223 -19.40 -6.41 -23.20
N ASP A 224 -18.55 -5.46 -22.81
CA ASP A 224 -17.36 -5.04 -23.57
C ASP A 224 -16.31 -6.16 -23.65
N ASN A 225 -16.31 -7.10 -22.69
CA ASN A 225 -15.49 -8.31 -22.72
C ASN A 225 -16.00 -9.37 -23.72
N GLU A 226 -17.29 -9.37 -24.04
CA GLU A 226 -17.93 -10.38 -24.89
C GLU A 226 -18.25 -9.87 -26.30
N VAL A 227 -18.31 -8.54 -26.48
CA VAL A 227 -18.84 -7.90 -27.69
C VAL A 227 -17.86 -6.86 -28.21
N ASP A 228 -17.65 -6.83 -29.54
CA ASP A 228 -16.75 -5.89 -30.22
C ASP A 228 -17.38 -4.48 -30.39
N HIS A 229 -17.84 -3.91 -29.28
CA HIS A 229 -18.12 -2.48 -29.08
C HIS A 229 -18.36 -2.22 -27.59
N THR A 230 -18.35 -0.95 -27.20
CA THR A 230 -18.60 -0.53 -25.82
C THR A 230 -20.09 -0.28 -25.55
N LEU A 231 -20.56 -0.59 -24.34
CA LEU A 231 -21.88 -0.20 -23.82
C LEU A 231 -21.76 1.00 -22.89
N PRO A 232 -22.04 2.23 -23.35
CA PRO A 232 -22.05 3.40 -22.47
C PRO A 232 -23.16 3.24 -21.41
N PRO A 233 -22.86 3.34 -20.10
CA PRO A 233 -23.89 3.21 -19.06
C PRO A 233 -25.07 4.15 -19.25
N LYS A 234 -24.81 5.38 -19.71
CA LYS A 234 -25.82 6.43 -19.96
C LYS A 234 -26.89 6.03 -21.00
N ASP A 235 -26.57 5.11 -21.90
CA ASP A 235 -27.48 4.66 -22.95
C ASP A 235 -28.44 3.55 -22.47
N VAL A 236 -28.17 2.95 -21.30
CA VAL A 236 -29.02 1.92 -20.71
C VAL A 236 -30.31 2.54 -20.17
N LYS A 237 -31.44 2.21 -20.81
CA LYS A 237 -32.78 2.67 -20.41
C LYS A 237 -33.60 1.59 -19.73
N GLU A 238 -33.33 0.33 -20.04
CA GLU A 238 -34.12 -0.81 -19.59
C GLU A 238 -33.22 -1.94 -19.10
N VAL A 239 -33.77 -2.73 -18.20
CA VAL A 239 -33.10 -3.86 -17.55
C VAL A 239 -34.04 -5.06 -17.52
N ILE A 240 -33.46 -6.26 -17.44
CA ILE A 240 -34.19 -7.50 -17.23
C ILE A 240 -33.98 -7.93 -15.77
N CYS A 241 -35.06 -7.98 -14.99
CA CYS A 241 -34.99 -8.40 -13.58
C CYS A 241 -34.68 -9.89 -13.46
N TRP A 242 -33.71 -10.27 -12.63
CA TRP A 242 -33.37 -11.68 -12.46
C TRP A 242 -34.40 -12.49 -11.68
N THR A 243 -35.14 -11.84 -10.76
CA THR A 243 -36.16 -12.51 -9.96
C THR A 243 -37.38 -12.90 -10.78
N CYS A 244 -37.96 -11.95 -11.53
CA CYS A 244 -39.20 -12.18 -12.28
C CYS A 244 -39.00 -12.33 -13.80
N GLN A 245 -37.77 -12.15 -14.29
CA GLN A 245 -37.40 -12.26 -15.71
C GLN A 245 -38.20 -11.30 -16.62
N GLN A 246 -38.75 -10.23 -16.07
CA GLN A 246 -39.46 -9.19 -16.82
C GLN A 246 -38.53 -8.03 -17.16
N ARG A 247 -38.70 -7.51 -18.38
CA ARG A 247 -38.13 -6.25 -18.84
C ARG A 247 -38.84 -5.09 -18.16
N GLY A 248 -38.08 -4.08 -17.75
CA GLY A 248 -38.61 -2.84 -17.21
C GLY A 248 -37.59 -1.70 -17.30
N PRO A 249 -37.99 -0.49 -16.92
CA PRO A 249 -37.08 0.65 -16.89
C PRO A 249 -35.96 0.41 -15.87
N ILE A 250 -34.78 0.97 -16.15
CA ILE A 250 -33.68 1.01 -15.19
C ILE A 250 -34.08 1.84 -13.95
N GLY A 251 -33.74 1.36 -12.76
CA GLY A 251 -34.05 2.03 -11.50
C GLY A 251 -33.71 1.19 -10.28
N GLU A 252 -34.08 1.68 -9.10
CA GLU A 252 -33.76 1.05 -7.81
C GLU A 252 -34.49 -0.27 -7.57
N ALA A 253 -35.69 -0.45 -8.11
CA ALA A 253 -36.50 -1.64 -7.94
C ALA A 253 -37.21 -2.04 -9.22
N CYS A 254 -37.49 -3.34 -9.36
CA CYS A 254 -38.25 -3.88 -10.48
C CYS A 254 -39.70 -3.39 -10.40
N THR A 255 -40.19 -2.74 -11.45
CA THR A 255 -41.57 -2.25 -11.54
C THR A 255 -42.62 -3.36 -11.56
N ASN A 256 -42.22 -4.59 -11.88
CA ASN A 256 -43.12 -5.73 -11.97
C ASN A 256 -43.24 -6.51 -10.65
N CYS A 257 -42.13 -6.84 -10.00
CA CYS A 257 -42.13 -7.68 -8.78
C CYS A 257 -41.69 -6.95 -7.51
N GLY A 258 -41.24 -5.69 -7.60
CA GLY A 258 -40.81 -4.89 -6.46
C GLY A 258 -39.44 -5.26 -5.87
N THR A 259 -38.75 -6.28 -6.40
CA THR A 259 -37.40 -6.64 -5.94
C THR A 259 -36.43 -5.47 -6.14
N ALA A 260 -35.65 -5.14 -5.12
CA ALA A 260 -34.56 -4.17 -5.23
C ALA A 260 -33.53 -4.65 -6.26
N LEU A 261 -33.29 -3.85 -7.29
CA LEU A 261 -32.28 -4.11 -8.32
C LEU A 261 -30.92 -3.54 -7.91
N THR A 262 -30.92 -2.50 -7.08
CA THR A 262 -29.75 -1.77 -6.60
C THR A 262 -30.08 -1.02 -5.30
N THR A 263 -29.08 -0.86 -4.42
CA THR A 263 -29.17 -0.02 -3.20
C THR A 263 -28.68 1.40 -3.45
N ARG A 264 -27.87 1.60 -4.50
CA ARG A 264 -27.33 2.88 -4.95
C ARG A 264 -27.47 3.02 -6.45
N TYR A 265 -28.30 3.98 -6.86
CA TYR A 265 -28.56 4.29 -8.25
C TYR A 265 -28.25 5.76 -8.56
N CYS A 266 -27.38 6.01 -9.54
CA CYS A 266 -27.25 7.34 -10.11
C CYS A 266 -28.14 7.46 -11.34
N ILE A 267 -29.13 8.37 -11.30
CA ILE A 267 -30.02 8.60 -12.43
C ILE A 267 -29.32 9.20 -13.65
N THR A 268 -28.28 10.02 -13.43
CA THR A 268 -27.52 10.70 -14.48
C THR A 268 -26.54 9.75 -15.18
N CYS A 269 -25.70 9.07 -14.40
CA CYS A 269 -24.68 8.15 -14.93
C CYS A 269 -25.23 6.74 -15.22
N LYS A 270 -26.44 6.41 -14.74
CA LYS A 270 -27.04 5.06 -14.83
C LYS A 270 -26.20 3.96 -14.18
N ILE A 271 -25.34 4.33 -13.23
CA ILE A 271 -24.55 3.39 -12.42
C ILE A 271 -25.46 2.79 -11.34
N MET A 272 -25.42 1.47 -11.23
CA MET A 272 -26.16 0.67 -10.26
C MET A 272 -25.18 -0.16 -9.45
N SER A 273 -25.39 -0.22 -8.14
CA SER A 273 -24.68 -1.14 -7.26
C SER A 273 -25.60 -1.64 -6.15
N LEU A 274 -25.61 -2.95 -5.90
CA LEU A 274 -26.14 -3.58 -4.69
C LEU A 274 -25.06 -3.67 -3.60
N MET A 275 -23.86 -3.14 -3.84
CA MET A 275 -22.85 -3.15 -2.79
C MET A 275 -23.39 -2.46 -1.54
N PRO A 276 -23.24 -3.08 -0.36
CA PRO A 276 -23.63 -2.47 0.90
C PRO A 276 -22.89 -1.16 1.12
N LEU A 277 -23.50 -0.27 1.91
CA LEU A 277 -22.93 1.04 2.23
C LEU A 277 -21.56 0.95 2.89
N ASP A 278 -21.25 -0.17 3.52
CA ASP A 278 -19.99 -0.43 4.20
C ASP A 278 -18.81 -0.68 3.26
N TYR A 279 -19.04 -0.99 1.98
CA TYR A 279 -17.98 -1.28 1.01
C TYR A 279 -17.40 0.00 0.40
N GLU A 280 -18.21 0.72 -0.38
CA GLU A 280 -17.81 1.97 -1.01
C GLU A 280 -19.06 2.76 -1.41
N ILE A 281 -19.10 4.04 -1.03
CA ILE A 281 -20.20 4.94 -1.35
C ILE A 281 -19.75 5.82 -2.50
N PHE A 282 -20.58 5.95 -3.53
CA PHE A 282 -20.35 6.88 -4.63
C PHE A 282 -21.38 7.99 -4.66
N VAL A 283 -20.97 9.14 -5.19
CA VAL A 283 -21.79 10.34 -5.39
C VAL A 283 -21.54 10.93 -6.76
N HIS A 284 -22.59 11.52 -7.34
CA HIS A 284 -22.48 12.19 -8.63
C HIS A 284 -21.88 13.58 -8.44
N CYS A 285 -20.81 13.87 -9.19
CA CYS A 285 -20.23 15.19 -9.28
C CYS A 285 -20.83 15.95 -10.47
N GLU A 286 -21.69 16.93 -10.18
CA GLU A 286 -22.38 17.77 -11.18
C GLU A 286 -21.43 18.56 -12.08
N ARG A 287 -20.17 18.77 -11.65
CA ARG A 287 -19.19 19.54 -12.43
C ARG A 287 -18.55 18.69 -13.53
N CYS A 288 -18.14 17.46 -13.23
CA CYS A 288 -17.48 16.58 -14.21
C CYS A 288 -18.43 15.51 -14.79
N ASP A 289 -19.70 15.48 -14.35
CA ASP A 289 -20.77 14.58 -14.81
C ASP A 289 -20.44 13.09 -14.64
N ARG A 290 -19.81 12.75 -13.51
CA ARG A 290 -19.31 11.41 -13.15
C ARG A 290 -19.70 11.03 -11.73
N CYS A 291 -19.92 9.74 -11.51
CA CYS A 291 -19.94 9.20 -10.15
C CYS A 291 -18.50 8.95 -9.70
N ILE A 292 -18.19 9.42 -8.51
CA ILE A 292 -16.89 9.24 -7.84
C ILE A 292 -17.12 8.64 -6.48
N SER A 293 -16.09 8.00 -5.91
CA SER A 293 -16.12 7.60 -4.51
C SER A 293 -16.34 8.85 -3.63
N VAL A 294 -17.17 8.75 -2.59
CA VAL A 294 -17.41 9.84 -1.62
C VAL A 294 -16.10 10.33 -1.03
N HIS A 295 -15.13 9.42 -0.87
CA HIS A 295 -13.80 9.70 -0.35
C HIS A 295 -12.90 10.49 -1.30
N GLU A 296 -13.27 10.56 -2.58
CA GLU A 296 -12.52 11.28 -3.61
C GLU A 296 -13.19 12.60 -3.99
N GLN A 297 -14.27 13.01 -3.32
CA GLN A 297 -14.99 14.24 -3.66
C GLN A 297 -14.08 15.47 -3.78
N GLU A 298 -13.05 15.57 -2.95
CA GLU A 298 -12.10 16.68 -2.98
C GLU A 298 -10.81 16.39 -3.78
N LYS A 299 -10.55 15.12 -4.11
CA LYS A 299 -9.27 14.67 -4.67
C LYS A 299 -9.36 14.19 -6.13
N HIS A 300 -10.56 13.88 -6.61
CA HIS A 300 -10.78 13.42 -7.97
C HIS A 300 -10.41 14.49 -9.01
N TYR A 301 -10.02 14.03 -10.20
CA TYR A 301 -9.84 14.92 -11.33
C TYR A 301 -11.19 15.49 -11.79
N CYS A 302 -11.41 16.78 -11.54
CA CYS A 302 -12.70 17.43 -11.78
C CYS A 302 -12.62 18.44 -12.93
N ALA A 303 -12.85 17.97 -14.15
CA ALA A 303 -12.91 18.81 -15.35
C ALA A 303 -14.21 18.56 -16.13
N ARG A 304 -14.80 19.62 -16.70
CA ARG A 304 -15.95 19.50 -17.61
C ARG A 304 -15.54 18.87 -18.92
N SER A 305 -16.52 18.38 -19.67
CA SER A 305 -16.29 17.98 -21.06
C SER A 305 -15.69 19.14 -21.87
N GLY A 306 -14.58 18.88 -22.57
CA GLY A 306 -13.83 19.88 -23.33
C GLY A 306 -12.86 20.77 -22.52
N GLU A 307 -12.86 20.68 -21.19
CA GLU A 307 -11.91 21.39 -20.30
C GLU A 307 -10.82 20.47 -19.75
N ALA A 308 -10.89 19.16 -20.05
CA ALA A 308 -9.92 18.20 -19.55
C ALA A 308 -8.59 18.27 -20.30
N GLU A 309 -7.54 18.16 -19.52
CA GLU A 309 -6.19 17.88 -20.00
C GLU A 309 -6.09 16.41 -20.41
N ASP A 310 -5.18 16.14 -21.34
CA ASP A 310 -4.88 14.79 -21.79
C ASP A 310 -3.93 14.10 -20.82
N CYS A 311 -4.17 12.82 -20.58
CA CYS A 311 -3.26 11.97 -19.83
C CYS A 311 -1.91 11.93 -20.56
N PRO A 312 -0.79 12.32 -19.93
CA PRO A 312 0.52 12.39 -20.57
C PRO A 312 1.07 11.04 -21.06
N ILE A 313 0.46 9.92 -20.63
CA ILE A 313 0.89 8.57 -20.99
C ILE A 313 0.16 8.06 -22.24
N CYS A 314 -1.17 8.12 -22.27
CA CYS A 314 -1.98 7.60 -23.39
C CYS A 314 -2.51 8.68 -24.34
N LEU A 315 -2.34 9.95 -24.00
CA LEU A 315 -2.83 11.12 -24.75
C LEU A 315 -4.35 11.16 -24.92
N LEU A 316 -5.09 10.46 -24.06
CA LEU A 316 -6.55 10.52 -23.99
C LEU A 316 -6.99 11.48 -22.86
N PRO A 317 -8.15 12.14 -22.98
CA PRO A 317 -8.63 13.05 -21.94
C PRO A 317 -8.71 12.36 -20.59
N LEU A 318 -8.24 13.03 -19.53
CA LEU A 318 -8.31 12.51 -18.17
C LEU A 318 -9.76 12.31 -17.71
N ASN A 319 -10.71 13.07 -18.24
CA ASN A 319 -12.14 12.90 -17.98
C ASN A 319 -12.84 11.90 -18.94
N THR A 320 -12.16 10.81 -19.32
CA THR A 320 -12.74 9.64 -20.01
C THR A 320 -13.24 8.60 -19.01
N ASP A 321 -14.10 7.65 -19.40
CA ASP A 321 -14.70 6.67 -18.45
C ASP A 321 -13.69 5.79 -17.70
N LEU A 322 -12.40 5.92 -18.02
CA LEU A 322 -11.29 5.38 -17.26
C LEU A 322 -11.16 6.08 -15.89
N SER A 323 -10.89 5.28 -14.86
CA SER A 323 -10.54 5.81 -13.53
C SER A 323 -9.26 6.64 -13.61
N THR A 324 -9.26 7.79 -12.94
CA THR A 324 -8.08 8.67 -12.81
C THR A 324 -7.52 8.59 -11.41
N ILE A 325 -6.20 8.55 -11.28
CA ILE A 325 -5.50 8.64 -10.01
C ILE A 325 -4.82 10.00 -9.88
N LYS A 326 -4.94 10.61 -8.70
CA LYS A 326 -4.15 11.76 -8.28
C LYS A 326 -2.88 11.26 -7.59
N LEU A 327 -1.72 11.57 -8.15
CA LEU A 327 -0.45 11.16 -7.58
C LEU A 327 -0.06 12.08 -6.42
N SER A 328 0.54 11.50 -5.37
CA SER A 328 0.82 12.22 -4.11
C SER A 328 1.98 13.22 -4.21
N CYS A 329 2.82 13.13 -5.23
CA CYS A 329 3.98 13.99 -5.43
C CYS A 329 3.63 15.44 -5.81
N SER A 330 2.49 15.68 -6.46
CA SER A 330 2.08 17.01 -6.91
C SER A 330 0.57 17.12 -7.03
N ALA A 331 0.03 18.28 -6.62
CA ALA A 331 -1.40 18.55 -6.71
C ALA A 331 -1.95 18.51 -8.14
N GLY A 332 -1.10 18.67 -9.17
CA GLY A 332 -1.46 18.65 -10.57
C GLY A 332 -1.13 17.35 -11.32
N HIS A 333 -0.57 16.33 -10.65
CA HIS A 333 -0.23 15.07 -11.33
C HIS A 333 -1.42 14.11 -11.34
N PHE A 334 -2.04 13.98 -12.52
CA PHE A 334 -3.14 13.07 -12.78
C PHE A 334 -2.85 12.22 -14.00
N ILE A 335 -3.13 10.92 -13.89
CA ILE A 335 -3.06 9.95 -14.99
C ILE A 335 -4.21 8.94 -14.84
N HIS A 336 -4.50 8.15 -15.88
CA HIS A 336 -5.43 7.02 -15.74
C HIS A 336 -4.82 5.93 -14.87
N VAL A 337 -5.64 5.27 -14.05
CA VAL A 337 -5.24 4.12 -13.22
C VAL A 337 -4.59 3.04 -14.09
N SER A 338 -5.21 2.68 -15.22
CA SER A 338 -4.63 1.71 -16.17
C SER A 338 -3.30 2.15 -16.78
N CYS A 339 -3.06 3.45 -16.92
CA CYS A 339 -1.77 3.96 -17.39
C CYS A 339 -0.72 3.90 -16.29
N TYR A 340 -1.10 4.18 -15.05
CA TYR A 340 -0.22 4.00 -13.89
C TYR A 340 0.17 2.53 -13.73
N ASP A 341 -0.80 1.61 -13.75
CA ASP A 341 -0.59 0.18 -13.59
C ASP A 341 0.34 -0.36 -14.68
N ARG A 342 0.04 -0.06 -15.96
CA ARG A 342 0.90 -0.47 -17.09
C ARG A 342 2.34 0.03 -16.94
N VAL A 343 2.53 1.29 -16.55
CA VAL A 343 3.90 1.83 -16.38
C VAL A 343 4.60 1.16 -15.19
N ASN A 344 3.89 0.82 -14.12
CA ASN A 344 4.49 0.13 -12.97
C ASN A 344 4.77 -1.36 -13.23
N GLU A 345 3.98 -2.03 -14.06
CA GLU A 345 4.23 -3.43 -14.45
C GLU A 345 5.46 -3.57 -15.37
N GLU A 346 5.72 -2.56 -16.22
CA GLU A 346 6.82 -2.59 -17.19
C GLU A 346 8.17 -2.11 -16.62
N VAL A 347 8.19 -1.42 -15.47
CA VAL A 347 9.40 -0.80 -14.89
C VAL A 347 9.88 -1.61 -13.68
N GLU A 348 11.17 -1.98 -13.65
CA GLU A 348 11.83 -2.72 -12.56
C GLU A 348 11.84 -2.01 -11.18
N ASN A 349 11.10 -0.92 -11.00
CA ASN A 349 10.89 -0.22 -9.74
C ASN A 349 9.51 0.46 -9.77
N GLY A 350 8.43 -0.33 -9.67
CA GLY A 350 7.07 0.15 -9.52
C GLY A 350 6.91 1.11 -8.33
N GLU A 351 5.80 1.85 -8.27
CA GLU A 351 5.47 2.84 -7.22
C GLU A 351 6.03 4.25 -7.45
N LYS A 352 6.65 4.51 -8.61
CA LYS A 352 7.14 5.84 -8.99
C LYS A 352 6.12 6.61 -9.82
N CYS A 353 6.09 7.93 -9.66
CA CYS A 353 5.35 8.79 -10.54
C CYS A 353 6.03 8.81 -11.91
N PRO A 354 5.32 8.52 -13.01
CA PRO A 354 5.93 8.53 -14.35
C PRO A 354 6.23 9.94 -14.87
N LEU A 355 5.79 10.99 -14.15
CA LEU A 355 5.94 12.39 -14.56
C LEU A 355 7.17 13.06 -13.94
N ASP A 356 7.52 12.70 -12.70
CA ASP A 356 8.64 13.30 -11.97
C ASP A 356 9.58 12.29 -11.30
N GLY A 357 9.24 11.00 -11.30
CA GLY A 357 10.04 9.92 -10.72
C GLY A 357 9.94 9.79 -9.20
N MET A 358 9.13 10.61 -8.52
CA MET A 358 8.93 10.57 -7.07
C MET A 358 8.20 9.29 -6.64
N ILE A 359 8.46 8.78 -5.45
CA ILE A 359 7.68 7.64 -4.90
C ILE A 359 6.24 8.10 -4.57
N VAL A 360 5.23 7.46 -5.18
CA VAL A 360 3.81 7.81 -5.03
C VAL A 360 2.87 6.63 -4.74
N GLY A 361 3.29 5.39 -4.97
CA GLY A 361 2.50 4.17 -4.73
C GLY A 361 2.40 3.77 -3.26
N GLU A 362 1.81 2.59 -3.01
CA GLU A 362 1.95 1.89 -1.72
C GLU A 362 3.45 1.68 -1.48
N ARG A 363 3.98 2.17 -0.37
CA ARG A 363 5.44 2.35 -0.19
C ARG A 363 6.13 1.12 0.35
N ASP A 364 5.41 0.01 0.33
CA ASP A 364 5.77 -1.23 1.00
C ASP A 364 7.02 -1.86 0.41
N SER A 365 7.05 -1.96 -0.92
CA SER A 365 8.22 -2.44 -1.65
C SER A 365 9.37 -1.44 -1.54
N TYR A 366 9.09 -0.14 -1.67
CA TYR A 366 10.11 0.90 -1.52
C TYR A 366 10.85 0.87 -0.17
N TYR A 367 10.11 0.74 0.94
CA TYR A 367 10.72 0.71 2.26
C TYR A 367 11.48 -0.60 2.50
N TYR A 368 11.02 -1.72 1.95
CA TYR A 368 11.79 -2.98 1.94
C TYR A 368 13.14 -2.83 1.22
N ILE A 369 13.15 -2.27 0.01
CA ILE A 369 14.37 -2.02 -0.77
C ILE A 369 15.30 -1.08 -0.01
N THR A 370 14.76 -0.05 0.61
CA THR A 370 15.53 0.90 1.42
C THR A 370 16.19 0.22 2.63
N ALA A 371 15.46 -0.66 3.32
CA ALA A 371 16.01 -1.44 4.42
C ALA A 371 17.13 -2.39 3.97
N TYR A 372 16.95 -3.03 2.82
CA TYR A 372 17.99 -3.85 2.20
C TYR A 372 19.24 -3.04 1.89
N ALA A 373 19.11 -1.84 1.28
CA ALA A 373 20.24 -0.97 0.96
C ALA A 373 21.06 -0.59 2.21
N HIS A 374 20.39 -0.23 3.31
CA HIS A 374 21.07 0.06 4.57
C HIS A 374 21.75 -1.16 5.19
N ALA A 375 21.12 -2.34 5.14
CA ALA A 375 21.72 -3.57 5.62
C ALA A 375 22.96 -3.94 4.80
N TYR A 376 22.86 -3.84 3.48
CA TYR A 376 23.97 -4.04 2.56
C TYR A 376 25.14 -3.11 2.88
N PHE A 377 24.87 -1.81 3.08
CA PHE A 377 25.89 -0.85 3.47
C PHE A 377 26.62 -1.29 4.75
N ARG A 378 25.87 -1.66 5.79
CA ARG A 378 26.41 -2.09 7.09
C ARG A 378 27.25 -3.37 7.01
N ASP A 379 26.91 -4.29 6.12
CA ASP A 379 27.62 -5.56 5.98
C ASP A 379 28.94 -5.39 5.19
N HIS A 380 29.01 -4.41 4.28
CA HIS A 380 30.19 -4.17 3.42
C HIS A 380 31.10 -3.06 3.95
N ILE A 381 30.59 -2.16 4.79
CA ILE A 381 31.40 -1.08 5.36
C ILE A 381 32.62 -1.57 6.16
N PRO A 382 32.71 -2.75 6.80
CA PRO A 382 33.96 -3.19 7.45
C PRO A 382 35.16 -3.26 6.50
N GLU A 383 34.90 -3.58 5.24
CA GLU A 383 35.92 -3.68 4.19
C GLU A 383 36.09 -2.36 3.43
N TRP A 384 35.65 -1.24 4.02
CA TRP A 384 35.54 0.02 3.29
C TRP A 384 36.85 0.53 2.69
N THR A 385 37.98 0.17 3.31
CA THR A 385 39.34 0.51 2.86
C THR A 385 39.70 -0.10 1.50
N ALA A 386 38.97 -1.14 1.07
CA ALA A 386 39.09 -1.71 -0.27
C ALA A 386 38.40 -0.85 -1.33
N TYR A 387 37.40 -0.04 -0.96
CA TYR A 387 36.66 0.81 -1.88
C TYR A 387 37.36 2.16 -2.06
N LYS A 388 37.62 2.51 -3.32
CA LYS A 388 38.39 3.71 -3.70
C LYS A 388 37.56 4.71 -4.49
N THR A 389 36.24 4.61 -4.43
CA THR A 389 35.34 5.37 -5.28
C THR A 389 34.27 6.04 -4.42
N ILE A 390 34.16 7.35 -4.58
CA ILE A 390 33.03 8.15 -4.09
C ILE A 390 31.98 8.15 -5.18
N ILE A 391 30.73 7.93 -4.82
CA ILE A 391 29.59 8.14 -5.71
C ILE A 391 28.74 9.29 -5.21
N ILE A 392 28.43 10.21 -6.11
CA ILE A 392 27.56 11.35 -5.83
C ILE A 392 26.21 11.02 -6.44
N VAL A 393 25.19 11.02 -5.59
CA VAL A 393 23.82 10.74 -6.00
C VAL A 393 22.92 11.92 -5.67
N SER A 394 21.89 12.12 -6.49
CA SER A 394 20.79 13.05 -6.22
C SER A 394 19.55 12.27 -5.84
N CYS A 395 19.03 12.51 -4.65
CA CYS A 395 17.72 11.98 -4.28
C CYS A 395 16.62 12.67 -5.07
N VAL A 396 15.74 11.88 -5.68
CA VAL A 396 14.56 12.38 -6.38
C VAL A 396 13.57 12.92 -5.36
N ASP A 397 13.32 12.16 -4.28
CA ASP A 397 12.29 12.47 -3.28
C ASP A 397 12.56 13.76 -2.48
N CYS A 398 13.77 13.94 -1.93
CA CYS A 398 14.10 15.10 -1.11
C CYS A 398 14.86 16.19 -1.88
N GLY A 399 15.25 15.93 -3.14
CA GLY A 399 16.00 16.86 -3.99
C GLY A 399 17.43 17.18 -3.53
N LYS A 400 17.96 16.48 -2.53
CA LYS A 400 19.29 16.70 -1.95
C LYS A 400 20.34 15.79 -2.58
N LEU A 401 21.59 16.24 -2.53
CA LEU A 401 22.73 15.40 -2.87
C LEU A 401 23.13 14.54 -1.68
N ALA A 402 23.67 13.36 -1.97
CA ALA A 402 24.34 12.51 -1.00
C ALA A 402 25.64 11.99 -1.61
N PHE A 403 26.67 11.89 -0.77
CA PHE A 403 28.02 11.52 -1.17
C PHE A 403 28.37 10.19 -0.47
N ASN A 404 28.21 9.09 -1.21
CA ASN A 404 28.35 7.74 -0.66
C ASN A 404 29.71 7.14 -1.01
N LEU A 405 30.17 6.19 -0.19
CA LEU A 405 31.19 5.24 -0.60
C LEU A 405 30.56 4.23 -1.57
N TYR A 406 31.23 3.96 -2.69
CA TYR A 406 30.77 2.95 -3.64
C TYR A 406 31.24 1.56 -3.18
N LEU A 407 30.30 0.73 -2.73
CA LEU A 407 30.58 -0.58 -2.12
C LEU A 407 30.53 -1.75 -3.12
N GLY A 408 30.51 -1.46 -4.43
CA GLY A 408 30.50 -2.48 -5.49
C GLY A 408 29.13 -2.83 -6.07
N ASP A 409 28.07 -2.18 -5.59
CA ASP A 409 26.70 -2.34 -6.08
C ASP A 409 26.06 -0.97 -6.33
N ASP A 410 25.49 -0.79 -7.52
CA ASP A 410 24.87 0.45 -7.98
C ASP A 410 23.46 0.66 -7.38
N SER A 411 22.84 -0.40 -6.83
CA SER A 411 21.45 -0.40 -6.39
C SER A 411 21.24 -0.05 -4.91
N THR A 412 22.31 0.13 -4.14
CA THR A 412 22.26 0.26 -2.66
C THR A 412 22.62 1.65 -2.16
N HIS A 413 22.62 2.65 -3.04
CA HIS A 413 22.87 4.04 -2.68
C HIS A 413 21.62 4.71 -2.13
N PHE A 414 21.80 5.53 -1.10
CA PHE A 414 20.70 6.23 -0.43
C PHE A 414 21.06 7.68 -0.13
N SER A 415 20.01 8.47 0.13
CA SER A 415 20.11 9.86 0.56
C SER A 415 20.47 9.93 2.03
N HIS A 416 21.51 10.67 2.42
CA HIS A 416 21.76 10.93 3.85
C HIS A 416 20.71 11.86 4.50
N CYS A 417 19.81 12.48 3.71
CA CYS A 417 18.80 13.43 4.22
C CYS A 417 17.57 12.70 4.74
N CYS A 418 17.02 11.86 3.88
CA CYS A 418 15.75 11.16 4.08
C CYS A 418 15.95 9.65 4.13
N PHE A 419 17.19 9.16 4.02
CA PHE A 419 17.53 7.73 4.01
C PHE A 419 16.86 6.91 2.91
N GLY A 420 16.16 7.55 1.96
CA GLY A 420 15.52 6.89 0.83
C GLY A 420 16.50 6.50 -0.27
N CYS A 421 16.20 5.41 -0.98
CA CYS A 421 17.03 4.87 -2.08
C CYS A 421 16.56 5.31 -3.48
N ASN A 422 15.54 6.17 -3.61
CA ASN A 422 15.14 6.74 -4.90
C ASN A 422 16.12 7.83 -5.35
N VAL A 423 17.32 7.40 -5.74
CA VAL A 423 18.45 8.28 -6.08
C VAL A 423 18.88 8.07 -7.52
N VAL A 424 19.48 9.11 -8.10
CA VAL A 424 20.09 9.09 -9.43
C VAL A 424 21.57 9.37 -9.29
N GLU A 425 22.42 8.49 -9.84
CA GLU A 425 23.86 8.73 -9.91
C GLU A 425 24.17 9.95 -10.79
N LEU A 426 25.03 10.83 -10.28
CA LEU A 426 25.52 12.00 -11.01
C LEU A 426 26.98 11.87 -11.45
N LYS A 427 27.85 11.32 -10.59
CA LYS A 427 29.29 11.18 -10.86
C LYS A 427 29.94 10.20 -9.89
N ARG A 428 30.98 9.52 -10.39
CA ARG A 428 31.97 8.80 -9.57
C ARG A 428 33.29 9.56 -9.55
N ILE A 429 33.93 9.60 -8.39
CA ILE A 429 35.25 10.19 -8.17
C ILE A 429 36.14 9.11 -7.57
N ASN A 430 37.31 8.89 -8.18
CA ASN A 430 38.32 8.01 -7.59
C ASN A 430 39.04 8.77 -6.47
N MET A 431 39.12 8.17 -5.29
CA MET A 431 39.81 8.73 -4.15
C MET A 431 41.31 8.72 -4.38
N SER A 432 41.99 9.81 -3.99
CA SER A 432 43.44 9.82 -3.89
C SER A 432 43.89 8.91 -2.72
N PRO A 433 45.12 8.36 -2.77
CA PRO A 433 45.67 7.60 -1.65
C PRO A 433 45.61 8.38 -0.32
N ASP A 434 45.96 9.68 -0.34
CA ASP A 434 45.93 10.56 0.83
C ASP A 434 44.52 10.66 1.46
N LEU A 435 43.48 10.66 0.63
CA LEU A 435 42.09 10.71 1.10
C LEU A 435 41.68 9.38 1.76
N VAL A 436 42.10 8.25 1.18
CA VAL A 436 41.86 6.92 1.78
C VAL A 436 42.54 6.83 3.14
N ASP A 437 43.82 7.22 3.24
CA ASP A 437 44.58 7.23 4.49
C ASP A 437 43.92 8.15 5.54
N THR A 438 43.39 9.30 5.10
CA THR A 438 42.64 10.22 5.97
C THR A 438 41.39 9.55 6.55
N LEU A 439 40.62 8.83 5.73
CA LEU A 439 39.43 8.11 6.19
C LEU A 439 39.80 6.97 7.15
N ILE A 440 40.95 6.30 6.94
CA ILE A 440 41.39 5.13 7.72
C ILE A 440 41.55 5.52 9.18
N VAL A 441 42.12 6.70 9.39
CA VAL A 441 42.33 7.27 10.72
C VAL A 441 41.05 7.94 11.24
N SER A 442 40.28 8.60 10.37
CA SER A 442 39.18 9.47 10.79
C SER A 442 37.90 8.71 11.16
N ILE A 443 37.49 7.69 10.40
CA ILE A 443 36.22 6.96 10.65
C ILE A 443 36.21 6.30 12.05
N PRO A 444 37.23 5.51 12.45
CA PRO A 444 37.28 4.94 13.82
C PRO A 444 37.31 6.02 14.91
N ARG A 445 37.99 7.15 14.65
CA ARG A 445 38.05 8.28 15.57
C ARG A 445 36.70 8.99 15.72
N TRP A 446 35.94 9.15 14.63
CA TRP A 446 34.59 9.73 14.68
C TRP A 446 33.62 8.79 15.38
N LEU A 447 33.73 7.48 15.13
CA LEU A 447 32.96 6.44 15.81
C LEU A 447 33.16 6.48 17.32
N SER A 448 34.39 6.57 17.81
CA SER A 448 34.67 6.64 19.26
C SER A 448 34.16 7.92 19.92
N GLN A 449 33.95 8.98 19.14
CA GLN A 449 33.41 10.26 19.63
C GLN A 449 31.88 10.34 19.57
N SER A 450 31.21 9.42 18.89
CA SER A 450 29.75 9.43 18.66
C SER A 450 28.91 9.38 19.96
N SER A 451 29.43 8.76 21.03
CA SER A 451 28.76 8.64 22.33
C SER A 451 28.82 9.90 23.21
N SER A 452 29.61 10.92 22.82
CA SER A 452 29.98 12.03 23.71
C SER A 452 29.46 13.42 23.29
N ALA A 453 28.72 13.57 22.18
CA ALA A 453 28.23 14.88 21.75
C ALA A 453 26.89 14.82 20.99
N ALA A 454 25.78 15.00 21.71
CA ALA A 454 24.52 15.45 21.14
C ALA A 454 24.50 16.98 20.85
N ALA A 455 25.67 17.63 20.77
CA ALA A 455 25.80 19.08 20.65
C ALA A 455 26.23 19.47 19.23
N SER A 456 25.26 19.97 18.45
CA SER A 456 25.42 20.81 17.26
C SER A 456 26.51 20.40 16.26
N VAL A 457 26.32 19.29 15.55
CA VAL A 457 27.02 19.09 14.27
C VAL A 457 26.29 19.95 13.22
N PRO A 458 26.97 20.89 12.52
CA PRO A 458 26.35 21.68 11.46
C PRO A 458 25.72 20.80 10.39
N SER A 459 24.64 21.30 9.78
CA SER A 459 23.70 20.50 8.98
C SER A 459 24.32 19.75 7.81
N PHE A 460 23.69 18.61 7.53
CA PHE A 460 23.41 18.03 6.22
C PHE A 460 23.66 18.96 5.01
N SER A 461 24.38 18.42 4.01
CA SER A 461 24.84 18.99 2.72
C SER A 461 24.61 20.48 2.45
N LEU A 462 25.71 21.26 2.40
CA LEU A 462 25.71 22.64 1.88
C LEU A 462 25.52 22.67 0.35
N CYS A 463 25.76 21.54 -0.32
CA CYS A 463 25.70 21.43 -1.77
C CYS A 463 24.26 21.21 -2.25
N THR A 464 23.71 22.19 -2.95
CA THR A 464 22.41 22.06 -3.64
C THR A 464 22.58 21.41 -5.01
N ARG A 465 21.57 20.60 -5.41
CA ARG A 465 21.48 20.04 -6.76
C ARG A 465 21.55 21.11 -7.86
N ALA A 466 20.95 22.28 -7.64
CA ALA A 466 20.92 23.38 -8.60
C ALA A 466 22.32 23.91 -8.96
N ASN A 467 23.24 23.91 -7.99
CA ASN A 467 24.60 24.43 -8.16
C ASN A 467 25.61 23.31 -8.48
N TYR A 468 25.19 22.04 -8.53
CA TYR A 468 26.05 20.89 -8.82
C TYR A 468 26.97 21.08 -10.05
N PRO A 469 26.50 21.61 -11.19
CA PRO A 469 27.36 21.81 -12.36
C PRO A 469 28.55 22.75 -12.14
N SER A 470 28.54 23.55 -11.07
CA SER A 470 29.58 24.54 -10.76
C SER A 470 30.59 24.10 -9.71
N TYR A 471 30.40 22.93 -9.08
CA TYR A 471 31.30 22.45 -8.03
C TYR A 471 32.58 21.85 -8.62
N SER A 472 33.73 22.25 -8.07
CA SER A 472 35.01 21.61 -8.39
C SER A 472 35.11 20.24 -7.70
N GLU A 473 35.98 19.38 -8.20
CA GLU A 473 36.22 18.06 -7.58
C GLU A 473 36.70 18.18 -6.13
N ASP A 474 37.57 19.14 -5.84
CA ASP A 474 38.05 19.41 -4.48
C ASP A 474 36.91 19.78 -3.53
N MET A 475 35.94 20.58 -3.99
CA MET A 475 34.76 20.92 -3.20
C MET A 475 33.89 19.69 -2.93
N LEU A 476 33.72 18.81 -3.92
CA LEU A 476 32.94 17.58 -3.79
C LEU A 476 33.60 16.59 -2.83
N VAL A 477 34.94 16.47 -2.88
CA VAL A 477 35.71 15.63 -1.94
C VAL A 477 35.63 16.18 -0.52
N ALA A 478 35.76 17.50 -0.33
CA ALA A 478 35.59 18.13 0.98
C ALA A 478 34.17 17.94 1.53
N GLN A 479 33.15 18.04 0.68
CA GLN A 479 31.76 17.78 1.04
C GLN A 479 31.53 16.32 1.43
N PHE A 480 32.11 15.37 0.69
CA PHE A 480 32.06 13.95 1.01
C PHE A 480 32.65 13.66 2.41
N LEU A 481 33.80 14.25 2.75
CA LEU A 481 34.39 14.11 4.09
C LEU A 481 33.47 14.63 5.19
N ALA A 482 32.90 15.82 4.99
CA ALA A 482 31.97 16.42 5.95
C ALA A 482 30.69 15.60 6.12
N GLU A 483 30.12 15.07 5.04
CA GLU A 483 28.95 14.19 5.09
C GLU A 483 29.25 12.85 5.73
N THR A 484 30.40 12.26 5.43
CA THR A 484 30.84 11.00 6.07
C THR A 484 31.01 11.20 7.57
N GLU A 485 31.67 12.28 8.00
CA GLU A 485 31.79 12.61 9.42
C GLU A 485 30.43 12.80 10.07
N TRP A 486 29.52 13.53 9.43
CA TRP A 486 28.16 13.73 9.93
C TRP A 486 27.43 12.39 10.07
N LEU A 487 27.45 11.54 9.06
CA LEU A 487 26.76 10.26 9.05
C LEU A 487 27.31 9.33 10.14
N VAL A 488 28.63 9.22 10.28
CA VAL A 488 29.28 8.40 11.32
C VAL A 488 28.91 8.87 12.73
N ARG A 489 28.88 10.19 12.95
CA ARG A 489 28.58 10.76 14.27
C ARG A 489 27.11 10.66 14.66
N THR A 490 26.22 10.81 13.68
CA THR A 490 24.76 10.86 13.93
C THR A 490 24.10 9.51 13.81
N HIS A 491 24.65 8.60 13.00
CA HIS A 491 24.11 7.27 12.74
C HIS A 491 25.23 6.20 12.81
N PRO A 492 25.90 6.06 13.98
CA PRO A 492 27.01 5.11 14.15
C PRO A 492 26.58 3.64 13.90
N ILE A 493 25.29 3.35 13.99
CA ILE A 493 24.68 2.04 13.68
C ILE A 493 25.02 1.52 12.28
N LEU A 494 25.13 2.42 11.28
CA LEU A 494 25.50 2.05 9.91
C LEU A 494 26.97 1.61 9.79
N PHE A 495 27.78 1.91 10.81
CA PHE A 495 29.22 1.67 10.85
C PHE A 495 29.62 0.72 12.00
N ALA A 496 28.65 0.12 12.70
CA ALA A 496 28.87 -0.67 13.92
C ALA A 496 29.83 -1.87 13.74
N SER A 497 29.98 -2.34 12.50
CA SER A 497 30.84 -3.45 12.09
C SER A 497 32.29 -3.01 11.78
N VAL A 498 32.57 -1.70 11.71
CA VAL A 498 33.93 -1.17 11.62
C VAL A 498 34.57 -1.29 13.01
N SER A 499 35.60 -2.15 13.12
CA SER A 499 36.36 -2.36 14.36
C SER A 499 36.69 -1.04 15.03
N GLN A 500 36.42 -0.91 16.33
CA GLN A 500 37.06 0.13 17.15
C GLN A 500 38.55 -0.22 17.18
N ILE A 501 39.30 0.23 16.18
CA ILE A 501 40.75 0.09 16.17
C ILE A 501 41.25 0.93 17.32
N ASP A 502 41.64 0.28 18.42
CA ASP A 502 42.35 0.91 19.50
C ASP A 502 43.72 1.35 18.94
N PRO A 503 44.01 2.67 18.85
CA PRO A 503 45.29 3.14 18.33
C PRO A 503 46.48 2.72 19.21
N SER A 504 46.24 2.06 20.35
CA SER A 504 47.27 1.69 21.32
C SER A 504 47.90 0.30 21.14
N THR A 505 47.46 -0.50 20.16
CA THR A 505 47.98 -1.87 19.96
C THR A 505 49.08 -2.06 18.92
N ASP A 506 49.50 -1.01 18.21
CA ASP A 506 50.67 -1.06 17.32
C ASP A 506 51.74 -0.01 17.74
N ALA A 507 52.36 -0.22 18.91
CA ALA A 507 53.57 0.47 19.34
C ALA A 507 54.59 -0.52 19.93
#